data_AF-A0A4W4E9Z6-F1
#
_entry.id   AF-A0A4W4E9Z6-F1
#
_cell.length_a   1.000
_cell.length_b   1.000
_cell.length_c   1.000
_cell.angle_alpha   90.00
_cell.angle_beta   90.00
_cell.angle_gamma   90.00
#
_symmetry.space_group_name_H-M   'P 1'
#
loop_
_entity.id
_entity.type
_entity.pdbx_description
1 polymer ?
#
loop_
_entity_poly.entity_id
_entity_poly.type
_entity_poly.pdbx_seq_one_letter_code
_entity_poly.pdbx_strand_id
1 'polypeptide(L)'
;MICLIILCTEDINNIYVSSTMPPSRQYSQSTIPLLPFRHYIGNTEFCTENNTSECMLYISQELLALGFPSIFFDLNGLRELDVISALNSMYGLLQMHRRAVGMLAELEVEQLRVSSDLHCQQLTNSKLKDQLELSKKENLRLCERERQLEANTKALHHCLKNEKEEVQKLQNVIASRASQYNHNLKRKEREFGKLKERLNQLLTDKKDKKQGMDVLNYVGRSDGKRSQWKTGKTDSRHESDMYKALLNEFDKHQRELMIENAELKKVLQQIKQEMVGILSPKRQTSDEEEENSFKGTSEMSCEHAREQLSNSIRQQWRKLKDHMANLDNKASLVHLGQGINEEMISKEVHQEEMERLKLEIQQCKDFIHTQQQLLQQQLSTPWDEETAAVLTDCYMLEEKERLKEEWKTFEEQKKNFEMERRTFTEAAIRLGHEVINLIITENFNCNSHMTHCSHNCIPYLCHQWDV
;
A
#
# COMPACT_ATOMS: atom_id res chain seq x y z
N MET A 1 -24.40 -12.85 18.35
CA MET A 1 -23.32 -12.37 17.46
C MET A 1 -23.72 -11.16 16.62
N ILE A 2 -24.93 -11.14 16.04
CA ILE A 2 -25.40 -9.99 15.22
C ILE A 2 -25.64 -8.71 16.06
N CYS A 3 -26.08 -8.83 17.33
CA CYS A 3 -26.25 -7.66 18.20
C CYS A 3 -24.94 -7.01 18.70
N LEU A 4 -23.80 -7.72 18.64
CA LEU A 4 -22.50 -7.15 19.00
C LEU A 4 -21.89 -6.31 17.86
N ILE A 5 -22.27 -6.60 16.61
CA ILE A 5 -21.79 -5.86 15.43
C ILE A 5 -22.52 -4.52 15.29
N ILE A 6 -23.78 -4.43 15.73
CA ILE A 6 -24.57 -3.19 15.69
C ILE A 6 -24.08 -2.20 16.76
N LEU A 7 -23.71 -2.66 17.95
CA LEU A 7 -23.14 -1.78 18.98
C LEU A 7 -21.77 -1.22 18.59
N CYS A 8 -20.94 -1.98 17.87
CA CYS A 8 -19.65 -1.47 17.38
C CYS A 8 -19.78 -0.50 16.19
N THR A 9 -20.90 -0.48 15.46
CA THR A 9 -21.09 0.42 14.31
C THR A 9 -21.74 1.75 14.70
N GLU A 10 -22.54 1.79 15.77
CA GLU A 10 -23.05 3.04 16.35
C GLU A 10 -21.96 3.85 17.08
N ASP A 11 -20.99 3.18 17.73
CA ASP A 11 -19.88 3.87 18.41
C ASP A 11 -18.84 4.47 17.45
N ILE A 12 -18.67 3.93 16.23
CA ILE A 12 -17.71 4.46 15.24
C ILE A 12 -18.21 5.75 14.58
N ASN A 13 -19.54 5.89 14.40
CA ASN A 13 -20.12 7.11 13.83
C ASN A 13 -20.23 8.26 14.84
N ASN A 14 -20.23 7.98 16.15
CA ASN A 14 -20.31 8.99 17.21
C ASN A 14 -18.95 9.60 17.59
N ILE A 15 -17.83 9.07 17.07
CA ILE A 15 -16.48 9.62 17.29
C ILE A 15 -16.14 10.73 16.27
N TYR A 16 -16.95 10.91 15.22
CA TYR A 16 -16.70 11.87 14.14
C TYR A 16 -17.26 13.28 14.37
N VAL A 17 -17.91 13.54 15.51
CA VAL A 17 -18.47 14.85 15.84
C VAL A 17 -18.03 15.22 17.26
N SER A 18 -17.32 16.34 17.40
CA SER A 18 -16.77 16.90 18.65
C SER A 18 -15.31 16.54 18.97
N SER A 19 -14.39 16.85 18.06
CA SER A 19 -13.08 17.36 18.48
C SER A 19 -12.75 18.62 17.70
N THR A 20 -13.65 19.60 17.81
CA THR A 20 -13.33 20.99 17.54
C THR A 20 -12.32 21.39 18.60
N MET A 21 -11.03 21.42 18.22
CA MET A 21 -10.02 22.11 19.01
C MET A 21 -10.58 23.51 19.33
N PRO A 22 -10.59 23.93 20.61
CA PRO A 22 -10.99 25.29 20.92
C PRO A 22 -10.09 26.23 20.09
N PRO A 23 -10.65 27.31 19.51
CA PRO A 23 -9.80 28.28 18.83
C PRO A 23 -8.74 28.69 19.84
N SER A 24 -7.46 28.59 19.42
CA SER A 24 -6.30 29.00 20.20
C SER A 24 -6.68 30.31 20.89
N ARG A 25 -6.91 30.25 22.20
CA ARG A 25 -7.08 31.47 23.00
C ARG A 25 -5.79 32.21 22.74
N GLN A 26 -5.89 33.28 21.94
CA GLN A 26 -4.89 34.33 21.92
C GLN A 26 -4.79 34.71 23.39
N TYR A 27 -3.73 34.23 24.06
CA TYR A 27 -3.29 34.82 25.29
C TYR A 27 -2.94 36.25 24.88
N SER A 28 -3.94 37.12 24.96
CA SER A 28 -3.73 38.54 25.08
C SER A 28 -2.91 38.69 26.35
N GLN A 29 -1.59 38.60 26.22
CA GLN A 29 -0.69 39.19 27.18
C GLN A 29 -1.17 40.62 27.30
N SER A 30 -1.85 40.93 28.40
CA SER A 30 -1.94 42.30 28.87
C SER A 30 -0.53 42.66 29.31
N THR A 31 0.33 42.90 28.33
CA THR A 31 1.65 43.46 28.52
C THR A 31 1.36 44.87 28.98
N ILE A 32 1.40 45.08 30.30
CA ILE A 32 1.73 46.40 30.82
C ILE A 32 2.97 46.81 30.03
N PRO A 33 2.98 47.95 29.31
CA PRO A 33 4.15 48.34 28.55
C PRO A 33 5.27 48.60 29.56
N LEU A 34 6.10 47.59 29.81
CA LEU A 34 7.39 47.78 30.44
C LEU A 34 8.21 48.47 29.36
N LEU A 35 8.34 49.78 29.51
CA LEU A 35 9.11 50.64 28.63
C LEU A 35 10.47 49.96 28.40
N PRO A 36 10.85 49.70 27.14
CA PRO A 36 12.17 49.19 26.82
C PRO A 36 13.19 50.14 27.44
N PHE A 37 14.11 49.61 28.25
CA PHE A 37 15.27 50.36 28.70
C PHE A 37 16.17 50.59 27.49
N ARG A 38 15.80 51.58 26.68
CA ARG A 38 16.63 52.10 25.60
C ARG A 38 17.79 52.78 26.31
N HIS A 39 19.01 52.27 26.11
CA HIS A 39 20.22 52.99 26.51
C HIS A 39 20.11 54.42 25.97
N TYR A 40 19.89 55.38 26.87
CA TYR A 40 19.78 56.79 26.55
C TYR A 40 21.19 57.26 26.23
N ILE A 41 21.61 57.10 24.98
CA ILE A 41 22.80 57.75 24.43
C ILE A 41 22.28 58.95 23.64
N GLY A 42 22.09 60.05 24.35
CA GLY A 42 21.61 61.31 23.79
C GLY A 42 21.72 62.41 24.83
N ASN A 43 22.73 63.26 24.69
CA ASN A 43 23.01 64.41 25.56
C ASN A 43 21.94 65.50 25.37
N THR A 44 20.76 65.30 25.93
CA THR A 44 19.80 66.38 26.17
C THR A 44 19.75 66.59 27.67
N GLU A 45 20.27 67.70 28.16
CA GLU A 45 20.22 68.06 29.58
C GLU A 45 18.75 68.15 30.02
N PHE A 46 18.35 67.28 30.95
CA PHE A 46 16.98 67.24 31.47
C PHE A 46 16.61 68.55 32.20
N CYS A 47 17.57 69.17 32.88
CA CYS A 47 17.41 70.41 33.64
C CYS A 47 18.40 71.46 33.15
N THR A 48 17.90 72.68 32.94
CA THR A 48 18.59 73.90 32.53
C THR A 48 18.12 75.04 33.44
N GLU A 49 18.82 76.17 33.45
CA GLU A 49 18.46 77.33 34.29
C GLU A 49 17.04 77.86 34.04
N ASN A 50 16.52 77.68 32.82
CA ASN A 50 15.21 78.20 32.42
C ASN A 50 14.03 77.28 32.78
N ASN A 51 14.26 75.99 33.05
CA ASN A 51 13.20 75.02 33.33
C ASN A 51 13.33 74.37 34.73
N THR A 52 14.19 74.90 35.60
CA THR A 52 14.47 74.30 36.92
C THR A 52 13.20 74.12 37.77
N SER A 53 12.28 75.08 37.76
CA SER A 53 11.01 74.99 38.52
C SER A 53 10.12 73.85 38.04
N GLU A 54 10.01 73.69 36.71
CA GLU A 54 9.23 72.63 36.08
C GLU A 54 9.87 71.25 36.32
N CYS A 55 11.20 71.15 36.23
CA CYS A 55 11.95 69.94 36.54
C CYS A 55 11.78 69.51 38.00
N MET A 56 11.79 70.45 38.96
CA MET A 56 11.56 70.15 40.37
C MET A 56 10.16 69.59 40.63
N LEU A 57 9.14 70.18 39.99
CA LEU A 57 7.76 69.67 40.07
C LEU A 57 7.64 68.28 39.47
N TYR A 58 8.21 68.06 38.29
CA TYR A 58 8.22 66.76 37.61
C TYR A 58 8.90 65.68 38.46
N ILE A 59 10.11 65.93 38.97
CA ILE A 59 10.83 64.98 39.84
C ILE A 59 10.01 64.69 41.09
N SER A 60 9.43 65.71 41.74
CA SER A 60 8.60 65.49 42.92
C SER A 60 7.36 64.65 42.61
N GLN A 61 6.74 64.83 41.44
CA GLN A 61 5.59 64.04 41.03
C GLN A 61 5.97 62.58 40.72
N GLU A 62 7.07 62.36 40.01
CA GLU A 62 7.57 61.02 39.69
C GLU A 62 8.02 60.26 40.93
N LEU A 63 8.71 60.93 41.86
CA LEU A 63 9.08 60.34 43.15
C LEU A 63 7.84 59.91 43.93
N LEU A 64 6.82 60.78 44.02
CA LEU A 64 5.56 60.43 44.68
C LEU A 64 4.83 59.28 43.99
N ALA A 65 4.82 59.23 42.65
CA ALA A 65 4.22 58.15 41.88
C ALA A 65 4.91 56.79 42.13
N LEU A 66 6.23 56.82 42.34
CA LEU A 66 7.05 55.68 42.71
C LEU A 66 7.01 55.36 44.23
N GLY A 67 6.28 56.15 45.02
CA GLY A 67 6.10 55.96 46.46
C GLY A 67 7.18 56.58 47.36
N PHE A 68 8.00 57.49 46.84
CA PHE A 68 9.03 58.21 47.58
C PHE A 68 8.52 59.56 48.11
N PRO A 69 9.04 60.05 49.27
CA PRO A 69 8.70 61.37 49.79
C PRO A 69 9.25 62.48 48.88
N SER A 70 8.65 63.68 48.95
CA SER A 70 9.20 64.84 48.23
C SER A 70 10.57 65.21 48.80
N ILE A 71 11.51 65.51 47.91
CA ILE A 71 12.88 65.91 48.24
C ILE A 71 13.03 67.43 48.35
N PHE A 72 11.97 68.19 48.07
CA PHE A 72 11.95 69.65 48.14
C PHE A 72 11.03 70.12 49.28
N PHE A 73 11.44 71.18 49.97
CA PHE A 73 10.65 71.83 51.02
C PHE A 73 10.66 73.35 50.83
N ASP A 74 9.58 74.01 51.27
CA ASP A 74 9.44 75.46 51.11
C ASP A 74 10.03 76.18 52.34
N LEU A 75 11.11 76.96 52.15
CA LEU A 75 11.56 77.97 53.10
C LEU A 75 11.35 79.36 52.51
N ASN A 76 10.53 80.19 53.17
CA ASN A 76 10.35 81.61 52.80
C ASN A 76 10.00 81.86 51.31
N GLY A 77 9.26 80.94 50.68
CA GLY A 77 8.86 81.05 49.27
C GLY A 77 9.90 80.56 48.26
N LEU A 78 11.03 80.02 48.72
CA LEU A 78 12.04 79.34 47.91
C LEU A 78 12.01 77.84 48.20
N ARG A 79 11.92 77.00 47.15
CA ARG A 79 12.03 75.54 47.26
C ARG A 79 13.49 75.14 47.42
N GLU A 80 13.85 74.66 48.60
CA GLU A 80 15.18 74.13 48.88
C GLU A 80 15.18 72.60 48.83
N LEU A 81 16.34 72.04 48.52
CA LEU A 81 16.56 70.60 48.43
C LEU A 81 16.92 70.04 49.82
N ASP A 82 16.14 69.06 50.30
CA ASP A 82 16.55 68.27 51.46
C ASP A 82 17.51 67.18 51.00
N VAL A 83 18.79 67.38 51.28
CA VAL A 83 19.88 66.48 50.90
C VAL A 83 19.68 65.07 51.46
N ILE A 84 19.11 64.93 52.67
CA ILE A 84 18.91 63.62 53.30
C ILE A 84 17.79 62.86 52.60
N SER A 85 16.63 63.51 52.38
CA SER A 85 15.52 62.92 51.63
C SER A 85 15.92 62.62 50.18
N ALA A 86 16.76 63.47 49.57
CA ALA A 86 17.29 63.25 48.23
C ALA A 86 18.20 62.01 48.16
N LEU A 87 19.16 61.88 49.07
CA LEU A 87 20.07 60.72 49.13
C LEU A 87 19.31 59.41 49.38
N ASN A 88 18.34 59.41 50.30
CA ASN A 88 17.52 58.23 50.58
C ASN A 88 16.62 57.86 49.40
N SER A 89 16.03 58.85 48.72
CA SER A 89 15.23 58.62 47.51
C SER A 89 16.07 58.08 46.36
N MET A 90 17.28 58.63 46.16
CA MET A 90 18.23 58.10 45.16
C MET A 90 18.65 56.66 45.47
N TYR A 91 18.97 56.35 46.73
CA TYR A 91 19.29 54.97 47.13
C TYR A 91 18.11 54.02 46.89
N GLY A 92 16.89 54.44 47.25
CA GLY A 92 15.68 53.68 46.99
C GLY A 92 15.41 53.45 45.51
N LEU A 93 15.57 54.48 44.67
CA LEU A 93 15.48 54.36 43.21
C LEU A 93 16.51 53.40 42.64
N LEU A 94 17.77 53.46 43.09
CA LEU A 94 18.82 52.53 42.68
C LEU A 94 18.50 51.09 43.08
N GLN A 95 17.96 50.88 44.28
CA GLN A 95 17.57 49.55 44.74
C GLN A 95 16.36 49.00 43.96
N MET A 96 15.37 49.85 43.69
CA MET A 96 14.22 49.51 42.84
C MET A 96 14.66 49.18 41.42
N HIS A 97 15.56 49.97 40.83
CA HIS A 97 16.12 49.71 39.52
C HIS A 97 16.87 48.37 39.46
N ARG A 98 17.74 48.08 40.44
CA ARG A 98 18.44 46.79 40.52
C ARG A 98 17.49 45.60 40.59
N ARG A 99 16.42 45.70 41.40
CA ARG A 99 15.38 44.67 41.49
C ARG A 99 14.61 44.52 40.18
N ALA A 100 14.24 45.63 39.55
CA ALA A 100 13.52 45.63 38.28
C ALA A 100 14.34 44.97 37.16
N VAL A 101 15.64 45.29 37.07
CA VAL A 101 16.56 44.66 36.10
C VAL A 101 16.70 43.16 36.39
N GLY A 102 16.80 42.75 37.66
CA GLY A 102 16.81 41.33 38.03
C GLY A 102 15.55 40.59 37.61
N MET A 103 14.36 41.16 37.88
CA MET A 103 13.09 40.58 37.45
C MET A 103 12.95 40.52 35.92
N LEU A 104 13.43 41.53 35.21
CA LEU A 104 13.44 41.52 33.74
C LEU A 104 14.29 40.36 33.20
N ALA A 105 15.50 40.17 33.74
CA ALA A 105 16.36 39.06 33.35
C ALA A 105 15.71 37.68 33.64
N GLU A 106 15.03 37.52 34.79
CA GLU A 106 14.28 36.30 35.11
C GLU A 106 13.12 36.06 34.13
N LEU A 107 12.37 37.11 33.78
CA LEU A 107 11.28 37.03 32.81
C LEU A 107 11.77 36.71 31.39
N GLU A 108 12.92 37.23 30.97
CA GLU A 108 13.55 36.88 29.69
C GLU A 108 13.94 35.40 29.63
N VAL A 109 14.51 34.87 30.71
CA VAL A 109 14.84 33.43 30.81
C VAL A 109 13.58 32.57 30.75
N GLU A 110 12.53 32.96 31.49
CA GLU A 110 11.25 32.27 31.47
C GLU A 110 10.57 32.33 30.09
N GLN A 111 10.64 33.48 29.41
CA GLN A 111 10.14 33.62 28.05
C GLN A 111 10.85 32.67 27.08
N LEU A 112 12.19 32.58 27.15
CA LEU A 112 12.97 31.66 26.32
C LEU A 112 12.62 30.20 26.62
N ARG A 113 12.46 29.84 27.91
CA ARG A 113 12.05 28.49 28.33
C ARG A 113 10.69 28.12 27.76
N VAL A 114 9.67 28.96 27.96
CA VAL A 114 8.31 28.72 27.46
C VAL A 114 8.28 28.67 25.93
N SER A 115 9.06 29.51 25.26
CA SER A 115 9.18 29.48 23.79
C SER A 115 9.77 28.16 23.29
N SER A 116 10.80 27.64 23.96
CA SER A 116 11.40 26.34 23.63
C SER A 116 10.41 25.20 23.86
N ASP A 117 9.71 25.20 24.99
CA ASP A 117 8.70 24.19 25.32
C ASP A 117 7.57 24.20 24.29
N LEU A 118 7.08 25.39 23.90
CA LEU A 118 6.06 25.53 22.87
C LEU A 118 6.53 24.95 21.53
N HIS A 119 7.77 25.23 21.12
CA HIS A 119 8.35 24.67 19.90
C HIS A 119 8.43 23.14 19.96
N CYS A 120 8.86 22.58 21.10
CA CYS A 120 8.87 21.14 21.31
C CYS A 120 7.47 20.52 21.18
N GLN A 121 6.46 21.14 21.81
CA GLN A 121 5.07 20.70 21.72
C GLN A 121 4.50 20.81 20.30
N GLN A 122 4.88 21.84 19.54
CA GLN A 122 4.48 21.98 18.14
C GLN A 122 5.06 20.85 17.28
N LEU A 123 6.33 20.49 17.48
CA LEU A 123 6.98 19.41 16.76
C LEU A 123 6.35 18.06 17.07
N THR A 124 6.08 17.75 18.35
CA THR A 124 5.40 16.51 18.73
C THR A 124 3.97 16.46 18.19
N ASN A 125 3.24 17.58 18.23
CA ASN A 125 1.90 17.67 17.64
C ASN A 125 1.91 17.42 16.13
N SER A 126 2.90 17.95 15.39
CA SER A 126 3.06 17.69 13.97
C SER A 126 3.31 16.20 13.70
N LYS A 127 4.23 15.57 14.44
CA LYS A 127 4.52 14.14 14.29
C LYS A 127 3.30 13.26 14.56
N LEU A 128 2.52 13.58 15.60
CA LEU A 128 1.30 12.85 15.93
C LEU A 128 0.22 13.02 14.85
N LYS A 129 0.11 14.20 14.23
CA LYS A 129 -0.78 14.42 13.09
C LYS A 129 -0.38 13.57 11.89
N ASP A 130 0.91 13.50 11.57
CA ASP A 130 1.39 12.68 10.46
C ASP A 130 1.13 11.19 10.70
N GLN A 131 1.37 10.71 11.93
CA GLN A 131 1.06 9.33 12.32
C GLN A 131 -0.44 9.02 12.25
N LEU A 132 -1.29 9.98 12.66
CA LEU A 132 -2.74 9.84 12.56
C LEU A 132 -3.18 9.73 11.09
N GLU A 133 -2.65 10.57 10.21
CA GLU A 133 -2.98 10.53 8.78
C GLU A 133 -2.48 9.25 8.11
N LEU A 134 -1.30 8.75 8.48
CA LEU A 134 -0.81 7.45 8.04
C LEU A 134 -1.72 6.30 8.52
N SER A 135 -2.10 6.32 9.79
CA SER A 135 -3.01 5.31 10.37
C SER A 135 -4.39 5.33 9.69
N LYS A 136 -4.95 6.51 9.41
CA LYS A 136 -6.21 6.65 8.66
C LYS A 136 -6.11 6.07 7.26
N LYS A 137 -5.03 6.36 6.53
CA LYS A 137 -4.81 5.81 5.18
C LYS A 137 -4.70 4.29 5.19
N GLU A 138 -3.98 3.72 6.16
CA GLU A 138 -3.88 2.25 6.30
C GLU A 138 -5.22 1.64 6.67
N ASN A 139 -6.00 2.28 7.55
CA ASN A 139 -7.34 1.82 7.91
C ASN A 139 -8.26 1.78 6.67
N LEU A 140 -8.26 2.82 5.83
CA LEU A 140 -9.00 2.81 4.56
C LEU A 140 -8.57 1.66 3.64
N ARG A 141 -7.26 1.37 3.56
CA ARG A 141 -6.73 0.24 2.78
C ARG A 141 -7.24 -1.10 3.32
N LEU A 142 -7.26 -1.27 4.64
CA LEU A 142 -7.76 -2.48 5.30
C LEU A 142 -9.27 -2.64 5.10
N CYS A 143 -10.05 -1.57 5.25
CA CYS A 143 -11.50 -1.59 5.01
C CYS A 143 -11.84 -2.01 3.57
N GLU A 144 -11.12 -1.50 2.56
CA GLU A 144 -11.34 -1.92 1.17
C GLU A 144 -10.98 -3.38 0.95
N ARG A 145 -9.91 -3.87 1.59
CA ARG A 145 -9.53 -5.28 1.54
C ARG A 145 -10.58 -6.18 2.19
N GLU A 146 -11.12 -5.77 3.34
CA GLU A 146 -12.21 -6.46 4.03
C GLU A 146 -13.45 -6.53 3.13
N ARG A 147 -13.83 -5.41 2.50
CA ARG A 147 -14.96 -5.35 1.56
C ARG A 147 -14.78 -6.32 0.39
N GLN A 148 -13.56 -6.44 -0.17
CA GLN A 148 -13.25 -7.38 -1.25
C GLN A 148 -13.35 -8.83 -0.78
N LEU A 149 -12.82 -9.14 0.41
CA LEU A 149 -12.91 -10.48 0.98
C LEU A 149 -14.36 -10.87 1.28
N GLU A 150 -15.17 -9.95 1.79
CA GLU A 150 -16.61 -10.19 1.99
C GLU A 150 -17.34 -10.48 0.67
N ALA A 151 -17.04 -9.71 -0.39
CA ALA A 151 -17.63 -9.93 -1.70
C ALA A 151 -17.25 -11.32 -2.26
N ASN A 152 -15.98 -11.71 -2.11
CA ASN A 152 -15.49 -13.03 -2.52
C ASN A 152 -16.16 -14.15 -1.73
N THR A 153 -16.28 -14.01 -0.40
CA THR A 153 -16.97 -14.98 0.44
C THR A 153 -18.44 -15.14 0.04
N LYS A 154 -19.13 -14.02 -0.26
CA LYS A 154 -20.52 -14.06 -0.74
C LYS A 154 -20.64 -14.78 -2.09
N ALA A 155 -19.72 -14.52 -3.02
CA ALA A 155 -19.68 -15.19 -4.32
C ALA A 155 -19.42 -16.71 -4.19
N LEU A 156 -18.45 -17.10 -3.36
CA LEU A 156 -18.14 -18.51 -3.07
C LEU A 156 -19.33 -19.20 -2.38
N HIS A 157 -20.00 -18.53 -1.46
CA HIS A 157 -21.20 -19.06 -0.81
C HIS A 157 -22.32 -19.34 -1.82
N HIS A 158 -22.54 -18.43 -2.77
CA HIS A 158 -23.50 -18.63 -3.85
C HIS A 158 -23.11 -19.81 -4.75
N CYS A 159 -21.83 -19.92 -5.14
CA CYS A 159 -21.33 -21.04 -5.93
C CYS A 159 -21.55 -22.38 -5.20
N LEU A 160 -21.18 -22.46 -3.93
CA LEU A 160 -21.39 -23.65 -3.11
C LEU A 160 -22.88 -24.02 -3.00
N LYS A 161 -23.77 -23.04 -2.89
CA LYS A 161 -25.21 -23.29 -2.87
C LYS A 161 -25.69 -23.89 -4.19
N ASN A 162 -25.26 -23.34 -5.32
CA ASN A 162 -25.60 -23.87 -6.64
C ASN A 162 -25.11 -25.30 -6.83
N GLU A 163 -23.86 -25.59 -6.47
CA GLU A 163 -23.30 -26.95 -6.56
C GLU A 163 -24.07 -27.94 -5.67
N LYS A 164 -24.49 -27.53 -4.47
CA LYS A 164 -25.35 -28.36 -3.62
C LYS A 164 -26.70 -28.67 -4.27
N GLU A 165 -27.30 -27.68 -4.92
CA GLU A 165 -28.57 -27.87 -5.64
C GLU A 165 -28.40 -28.80 -6.84
N GLU A 166 -27.31 -28.70 -7.60
CA GLU A 166 -27.01 -29.61 -8.72
C GLU A 166 -26.73 -31.04 -8.24
N VAL A 167 -25.95 -31.21 -7.17
CA VAL A 167 -25.74 -32.53 -6.54
C VAL A 167 -27.08 -33.14 -6.12
N GLN A 168 -27.97 -32.36 -5.51
CA GLN A 168 -29.29 -32.84 -5.11
C GLN A 168 -30.14 -33.26 -6.32
N LYS A 169 -30.11 -32.49 -7.42
CA LYS A 169 -30.79 -32.86 -8.68
C LYS A 169 -30.25 -34.18 -9.24
N LEU A 170 -28.94 -34.33 -9.31
CA LEU A 170 -28.30 -35.57 -9.80
C LEU A 170 -28.62 -36.77 -8.92
N GLN A 171 -28.61 -36.61 -7.58
CA GLN A 171 -29.04 -37.65 -6.65
C GLN A 171 -30.48 -38.09 -6.91
N ASN A 172 -31.40 -37.15 -7.17
CA ASN A 172 -32.79 -37.46 -7.51
C ASN A 172 -32.89 -38.24 -8.84
N VAL A 173 -32.10 -37.87 -9.86
CA VAL A 173 -32.04 -38.59 -11.14
C VAL A 173 -31.51 -40.02 -10.95
N ILE A 174 -30.45 -40.20 -10.16
CA ILE A 174 -29.88 -41.52 -9.84
C ILE A 174 -30.92 -42.39 -9.12
N ALA A 175 -31.60 -41.85 -8.10
CA ALA A 175 -32.65 -42.57 -7.37
C ALA A 175 -33.82 -42.97 -8.28
N SER A 176 -34.26 -42.07 -9.16
CA SER A 176 -35.29 -42.36 -10.16
C SER A 176 -34.86 -43.48 -11.12
N ARG A 177 -33.63 -43.42 -11.65
CA ARG A 177 -33.08 -44.48 -12.52
C ARG A 177 -32.99 -45.82 -11.81
N ALA A 178 -32.51 -45.85 -10.56
CA ALA A 178 -32.46 -47.07 -9.76
C ALA A 178 -33.86 -47.69 -9.57
N SER A 179 -34.88 -46.87 -9.34
CA SER A 179 -36.28 -47.33 -9.28
C SER A 179 -36.76 -47.92 -10.62
N GLN A 180 -36.48 -47.24 -11.73
CA GLN A 180 -36.82 -47.71 -13.07
C GLN A 180 -36.13 -49.03 -13.43
N TYR A 181 -34.84 -49.18 -13.14
CA TYR A 181 -34.11 -50.43 -13.35
C TYR A 181 -34.68 -51.56 -12.51
N ASN A 182 -35.00 -51.33 -11.23
CA ASN A 182 -35.65 -52.33 -10.39
C ASN A 182 -37.00 -52.78 -10.97
N HIS A 183 -37.82 -51.85 -11.48
CA HIS A 183 -39.09 -52.18 -12.11
C HIS A 183 -38.88 -53.03 -13.39
N ASN A 184 -37.94 -52.64 -14.24
CA ASN A 184 -37.61 -53.38 -15.47
C ASN A 184 -37.04 -54.78 -15.17
N LEU A 185 -36.19 -54.91 -14.17
CA LEU A 185 -35.64 -56.17 -13.70
C LEU A 185 -36.76 -57.11 -13.23
N LYS A 186 -37.64 -56.64 -12.33
CA LYS A 186 -38.82 -57.40 -11.88
C LYS A 186 -39.76 -57.80 -13.02
N ARG A 187 -39.86 -56.98 -14.08
CA ARG A 187 -40.61 -57.34 -15.29
C ARG A 187 -39.93 -58.46 -16.06
N LYS A 188 -38.61 -58.37 -16.27
CA LYS A 188 -37.83 -59.39 -16.97
C LYS A 188 -37.79 -60.72 -16.22
N GLU A 189 -37.67 -60.68 -14.89
CA GLU A 189 -37.77 -61.87 -14.03
C GLU A 189 -39.12 -62.57 -14.21
N ARG A 190 -40.23 -61.81 -14.26
CA ARG A 190 -41.56 -62.38 -14.53
C ARG A 190 -41.69 -62.98 -15.93
N GLU A 191 -41.14 -62.32 -16.96
CA GLU A 191 -41.12 -62.83 -18.34
C GLU A 191 -40.28 -64.12 -18.44
N PHE A 192 -39.12 -64.15 -17.78
CA PHE A 192 -38.26 -65.33 -17.71
C PHE A 192 -38.92 -66.48 -16.96
N GLY A 193 -39.59 -66.20 -15.84
CA GLY A 193 -40.38 -67.19 -15.11
C GLY A 193 -41.43 -67.87 -16.00
N LYS A 194 -42.22 -67.08 -16.73
CA LYS A 194 -43.21 -67.61 -17.70
C LYS A 194 -42.57 -68.44 -18.81
N LEU A 195 -41.41 -68.02 -19.32
CA LEU A 195 -40.71 -68.77 -20.37
C LEU A 195 -40.17 -70.11 -19.84
N LYS A 196 -39.63 -70.09 -18.62
CA LYS A 196 -39.15 -71.30 -17.92
C LYS A 196 -40.29 -72.28 -17.68
N GLU A 197 -41.46 -71.81 -17.25
CA GLU A 197 -42.67 -72.63 -17.12
C GLU A 197 -43.09 -73.26 -18.46
N ARG A 198 -43.15 -72.47 -19.55
CA ARG A 198 -43.46 -72.99 -20.89
C ARG A 198 -42.44 -74.02 -21.38
N LEU A 199 -41.16 -73.80 -21.14
CA LEU A 199 -40.11 -74.75 -21.51
C LEU A 199 -40.26 -76.05 -20.72
N ASN A 200 -40.49 -75.96 -19.41
CA ASN A 200 -40.73 -77.12 -18.56
C ASN A 200 -41.98 -77.89 -19.02
N GLN A 201 -43.05 -77.18 -19.41
CA GLN A 201 -44.25 -77.79 -20.01
C GLN A 201 -43.89 -78.53 -21.31
N LEU A 202 -43.14 -77.90 -22.23
CA LEU A 202 -42.72 -78.56 -23.47
C LEU A 202 -41.79 -79.76 -23.24
N LEU A 203 -40.91 -79.70 -22.24
CA LEU A 203 -40.01 -80.81 -21.91
C LEU A 203 -40.77 -81.98 -21.27
N THR A 204 -41.80 -81.71 -20.47
CA THR A 204 -42.68 -82.74 -19.90
C THR A 204 -43.58 -83.34 -21.00
N ASP A 205 -44.22 -82.51 -21.82
CA ASP A 205 -45.06 -82.95 -22.95
C ASP A 205 -44.28 -83.77 -24.00
N LYS A 206 -43.00 -83.43 -24.26
CA LYS A 206 -42.13 -84.19 -25.19
C LYS A 206 -41.63 -85.51 -24.64
N LYS A 207 -41.64 -85.70 -23.31
CA LYS A 207 -41.35 -87.01 -22.72
C LYS A 207 -42.45 -88.03 -23.05
N ASP A 208 -43.65 -87.55 -23.34
CA ASP A 208 -44.82 -88.37 -23.68
C ASP A 208 -44.99 -88.60 -25.20
N LYS A 209 -44.27 -87.90 -26.09
CA LYS A 209 -44.34 -88.10 -27.56
C LYS A 209 -42.97 -88.01 -28.25
N LYS A 210 -42.44 -89.17 -28.65
CA LYS A 210 -41.16 -89.35 -29.38
C LYS A 210 -41.40 -89.21 -30.90
N GLN A 211 -40.84 -88.20 -31.58
CA GLN A 211 -40.78 -88.11 -33.06
C GLN A 211 -39.70 -87.12 -33.56
N GLY A 212 -39.02 -87.49 -34.66
CA GLY A 212 -37.89 -86.79 -35.29
C GLY A 212 -38.30 -85.60 -36.18
N MET A 213 -37.32 -84.74 -36.47
CA MET A 213 -37.47 -83.54 -37.31
C MET A 213 -37.21 -83.84 -38.78
N ASP A 214 -38.11 -83.38 -39.65
CA ASP A 214 -37.92 -83.28 -41.10
C ASP A 214 -38.01 -81.80 -41.52
N VAL A 215 -37.07 -81.32 -42.33
CA VAL A 215 -36.98 -79.92 -42.76
C VAL A 215 -37.40 -79.81 -44.23
N LEU A 216 -38.61 -79.29 -44.48
CA LEU A 216 -39.18 -79.07 -45.80
C LEU A 216 -39.39 -77.57 -46.04
N ASN A 217 -38.37 -76.91 -46.62
CA ASN A 217 -38.50 -75.80 -47.59
C ASN A 217 -37.12 -75.17 -47.90
N TYR A 218 -36.60 -75.40 -49.11
CA TYR A 218 -35.57 -74.55 -49.69
C TYR A 218 -36.25 -73.35 -50.37
N VAL A 219 -36.00 -72.14 -49.86
CA VAL A 219 -36.48 -70.89 -50.49
C VAL A 219 -35.46 -70.43 -51.53
N GLY A 220 -35.68 -70.77 -52.80
CA GLY A 220 -34.97 -70.20 -53.96
C GLY A 220 -35.81 -69.12 -54.64
N ARG A 221 -35.28 -67.90 -54.80
CA ARG A 221 -35.99 -66.78 -55.47
C ARG A 221 -36.02 -66.94 -56.99
N SER A 222 -37.07 -66.44 -57.63
CA SER A 222 -37.42 -66.61 -59.05
C SER A 222 -36.68 -65.69 -60.05
N ASP A 223 -35.72 -64.87 -59.63
CA ASP A 223 -35.07 -63.86 -60.51
C ASP A 223 -33.74 -64.33 -61.14
N GLY A 224 -33.25 -65.55 -60.87
CA GLY A 224 -32.06 -66.12 -61.54
C GLY A 224 -30.72 -65.37 -61.35
N LYS A 225 -30.71 -64.17 -60.76
CA LYS A 225 -29.52 -63.42 -60.39
C LYS A 225 -29.06 -63.87 -59.02
N ARG A 226 -27.86 -64.45 -58.99
CA ARG A 226 -27.13 -64.67 -57.74
C ARG A 226 -26.91 -63.31 -57.11
N SER A 227 -27.33 -63.11 -55.86
CA SER A 227 -26.78 -62.03 -55.05
C SER A 227 -25.26 -62.13 -55.18
N GLN A 228 -24.61 -61.10 -55.72
CA GLN A 228 -23.17 -61.00 -55.58
C GLN A 228 -22.93 -60.88 -54.08
N TRP A 229 -22.58 -62.00 -53.47
CA TRP A 229 -22.07 -62.02 -52.11
C TRP A 229 -20.92 -61.02 -52.10
N LYS A 230 -20.92 -60.10 -51.13
CA LYS A 230 -19.79 -59.21 -50.89
C LYS A 230 -18.53 -60.07 -50.87
N THR A 231 -17.74 -60.03 -51.93
CA THR A 231 -16.50 -60.78 -51.98
C THR A 231 -15.45 -59.98 -51.22
N GLY A 232 -14.58 -60.66 -50.47
CA GLY A 232 -13.55 -59.98 -49.66
C GLY A 232 -12.68 -58.99 -50.46
N LYS A 233 -12.58 -59.14 -51.79
CA LYS A 233 -11.87 -58.18 -52.67
C LYS A 233 -12.58 -56.83 -52.83
N THR A 234 -13.91 -56.80 -52.77
CA THR A 234 -14.70 -55.55 -52.85
C THR A 234 -14.75 -54.83 -51.49
N ASP A 235 -14.95 -55.56 -50.39
CA ASP A 235 -14.89 -54.94 -49.05
C ASP A 235 -13.47 -54.47 -48.71
N SER A 236 -12.42 -55.23 -49.06
CA SER A 236 -11.02 -54.81 -48.84
C SER A 236 -10.62 -53.55 -49.63
N ARG A 237 -11.19 -53.32 -50.82
CA ARG A 237 -10.97 -52.07 -51.57
C ARG A 237 -11.67 -50.89 -50.92
N HIS A 238 -12.94 -51.04 -50.54
CA HIS A 238 -13.68 -49.99 -49.84
C HIS A 238 -13.07 -49.65 -48.48
N GLU A 239 -12.60 -50.65 -47.76
CA GLU A 239 -11.90 -50.48 -46.48
C GLU A 239 -10.54 -49.79 -46.68
N SER A 240 -9.79 -50.15 -47.73
CA SER A 240 -8.53 -49.46 -48.08
C SER A 240 -8.74 -48.00 -48.50
N ASP A 241 -9.80 -47.70 -49.25
CA ASP A 241 -10.13 -46.33 -49.64
C ASP A 241 -10.65 -45.50 -48.45
N MET A 242 -11.36 -46.13 -47.51
CA MET A 242 -11.79 -45.52 -46.25
C MET A 242 -10.59 -45.18 -45.35
N TYR A 243 -9.66 -46.12 -45.14
CA TYR A 243 -8.43 -45.84 -44.38
C TYR A 243 -7.58 -44.75 -45.04
N LYS A 244 -7.51 -44.72 -46.38
CA LYS A 244 -6.85 -43.61 -47.10
C LYS A 244 -7.55 -42.27 -46.89
N ALA A 245 -8.87 -42.24 -46.91
CA ALA A 245 -9.62 -41.01 -46.65
C ALA A 245 -9.36 -40.49 -45.23
N LEU A 246 -9.41 -41.38 -44.23
CA LEU A 246 -9.14 -41.04 -42.83
C LEU A 246 -7.71 -40.54 -42.63
N LEU A 247 -6.71 -41.21 -43.21
CA LEU A 247 -5.31 -40.78 -43.15
C LEU A 247 -5.11 -39.41 -43.82
N ASN A 248 -5.75 -39.16 -44.96
CA ASN A 248 -5.69 -37.86 -45.63
C ASN A 248 -6.32 -36.73 -44.79
N GLU A 249 -7.38 -37.02 -44.04
CA GLU A 249 -8.00 -36.06 -43.11
C GLU A 249 -7.10 -35.78 -41.91
N PHE A 250 -6.47 -36.80 -41.33
CA PHE A 250 -5.46 -36.62 -40.28
C PHE A 250 -4.26 -35.80 -40.76
N ASP A 251 -3.72 -36.11 -41.95
CA ASP A 251 -2.61 -35.37 -42.55
C ASP A 251 -2.99 -33.91 -42.86
N LYS A 252 -4.26 -33.66 -43.18
CA LYS A 252 -4.79 -32.31 -43.39
C LYS A 252 -4.87 -31.56 -42.06
N HIS A 253 -5.45 -32.15 -41.02
CA HIS A 253 -5.50 -31.55 -39.69
C HIS A 253 -4.11 -31.29 -39.10
N GLN A 254 -3.16 -32.22 -39.29
CA GLN A 254 -1.79 -32.02 -38.84
C GLN A 254 -1.10 -30.85 -39.55
N ARG A 255 -1.36 -30.66 -40.85
CA ARG A 255 -0.87 -29.48 -41.59
C ARG A 255 -1.53 -28.18 -41.12
N GLU A 256 -2.83 -28.18 -40.89
CA GLU A 256 -3.57 -27.03 -40.36
C GLU A 256 -3.04 -26.61 -38.99
N LEU A 257 -2.84 -27.57 -38.08
CA LEU A 257 -2.23 -27.34 -36.77
C LEU A 257 -0.80 -26.80 -36.87
N MET A 258 0.01 -27.28 -37.83
CA MET A 258 1.35 -26.74 -38.05
C MET A 258 1.33 -25.28 -38.51
N ILE A 259 0.38 -24.91 -39.39
CA ILE A 259 0.21 -23.52 -39.86
C ILE A 259 -0.24 -22.63 -38.69
N GLU A 260 -1.24 -23.06 -37.93
CA GLU A 260 -1.73 -22.33 -36.76
C GLU A 260 -0.61 -22.14 -35.71
N ASN A 261 0.18 -23.18 -35.43
CA ASN A 261 1.31 -23.08 -34.51
C ASN A 261 2.37 -22.08 -35.01
N ALA A 262 2.62 -22.02 -36.32
CA ALA A 262 3.51 -21.05 -36.92
C ALA A 262 2.97 -19.61 -36.83
N GLU A 263 1.65 -19.42 -37.00
CA GLU A 263 0.99 -18.12 -36.82
C GLU A 263 1.01 -17.66 -35.37
N LEU A 264 0.71 -18.56 -34.42
CA LEU A 264 0.79 -18.27 -32.98
C LEU A 264 2.21 -17.88 -32.57
N LYS A 265 3.25 -18.54 -33.11
CA LYS A 265 4.65 -18.15 -32.89
C LYS A 265 4.97 -16.77 -33.45
N LYS A 266 4.42 -16.40 -34.62
CA LYS A 266 4.57 -15.05 -35.19
C LYS A 266 3.92 -13.99 -34.29
N VAL A 267 2.70 -14.22 -33.83
CA VAL A 267 1.99 -13.31 -32.92
C VAL A 267 2.73 -13.16 -31.60
N LEU A 268 3.21 -14.26 -31.02
CA LEU A 268 4.01 -14.23 -29.80
C LEU A 268 5.30 -13.42 -29.98
N GLN A 269 5.99 -13.57 -31.11
CA GLN A 269 7.20 -12.81 -31.43
C GLN A 269 6.89 -11.32 -31.65
N GLN A 270 5.75 -10.99 -32.26
CA GLN A 270 5.29 -9.62 -32.45
C GLN A 270 5.00 -8.95 -31.10
N ILE A 271 4.25 -9.61 -30.21
CA ILE A 271 3.98 -9.10 -28.85
C ILE A 271 5.28 -8.90 -28.08
N LYS A 272 6.23 -9.83 -28.20
CA LYS A 272 7.56 -9.69 -27.60
C LYS A 272 8.31 -8.46 -28.13
N GLN A 273 8.30 -8.21 -29.44
CA GLN A 273 8.94 -7.04 -30.04
C GLN A 273 8.29 -5.73 -29.58
N GLU A 274 6.95 -5.69 -29.49
CA GLU A 274 6.21 -4.53 -29.00
C GLU A 274 6.50 -4.26 -27.51
N MET A 275 6.49 -5.30 -26.68
CA MET A 275 6.85 -5.19 -25.27
C MET A 275 8.28 -4.66 -25.09
N VAL A 276 9.25 -5.18 -25.87
CA VAL A 276 10.63 -4.67 -25.85
C VAL A 276 10.68 -3.23 -26.35
N GLY A 277 9.91 -2.85 -27.36
CA GLY A 277 9.83 -1.47 -27.84
C GLY A 277 9.29 -0.48 -26.80
N ILE A 278 8.33 -0.92 -25.98
CA ILE A 278 7.76 -0.11 -24.89
C ILE A 278 8.71 -0.03 -23.68
N LEU A 279 9.41 -1.12 -23.37
CA LEU A 279 10.30 -1.22 -22.22
C LEU A 279 11.73 -0.72 -22.50
N SER A 280 12.09 -0.50 -23.77
CA SER A 280 13.40 0.05 -24.14
C SER A 280 13.46 1.53 -23.77
N PRO A 281 14.37 1.94 -22.87
CA PRO A 281 14.56 3.34 -22.55
C PRO A 281 14.97 4.08 -23.82
N LYS A 282 14.16 5.04 -24.26
CA LYS A 282 14.54 5.96 -25.32
C LYS A 282 15.72 6.78 -24.82
N ARG A 283 16.94 6.36 -25.18
CA ARG A 283 18.14 7.18 -25.05
C ARG A 283 17.98 8.39 -25.97
N GLN A 284 17.41 9.47 -25.45
CA GLN A 284 17.57 10.81 -26.00
C GLN A 284 18.83 11.41 -25.39
N THR A 285 19.94 11.19 -26.08
CA THR A 285 21.05 12.14 -26.13
C THR A 285 20.64 13.27 -27.06
N SER A 286 20.62 14.52 -26.59
CA SER A 286 21.12 15.74 -27.23
C SER A 286 20.60 16.95 -26.47
N ASP A 287 21.53 17.79 -26.07
CA ASP A 287 21.42 19.02 -25.30
C ASP A 287 20.61 20.12 -26.00
N GLU A 288 19.93 20.96 -25.21
CA GLU A 288 20.11 22.42 -25.10
C GLU A 288 18.81 23.10 -24.60
N GLU A 289 18.98 23.81 -23.48
CA GLU A 289 18.35 25.05 -23.02
C GLU A 289 16.93 25.42 -23.50
N GLU A 290 15.97 25.51 -22.57
CA GLU A 290 15.40 26.80 -22.14
C GLU A 290 14.27 26.61 -21.12
N GLU A 291 14.27 27.51 -20.13
CA GLU A 291 13.36 27.59 -19.01
C GLU A 291 11.94 28.05 -19.41
N ASN A 292 10.96 27.35 -18.81
CA ASN A 292 9.73 27.92 -18.24
C ASN A 292 8.55 28.25 -19.17
N SER A 293 7.72 27.24 -19.47
CA SER A 293 6.24 27.30 -19.37
C SER A 293 5.62 25.99 -19.89
N PHE A 294 5.58 24.93 -19.06
CA PHE A 294 4.93 23.67 -19.46
C PHE A 294 4.23 23.00 -18.28
N LYS A 295 3.00 23.45 -18.00
CA LYS A 295 2.10 22.76 -17.06
C LYS A 295 0.70 22.47 -17.63
N GLY A 296 0.56 22.49 -18.96
CA GLY A 296 -0.72 22.22 -19.65
C GLY A 296 -0.71 21.17 -20.76
N THR A 297 0.46 20.74 -21.24
CA THR A 297 0.55 19.90 -22.46
C THR A 297 1.00 18.45 -22.19
N SER A 298 1.54 18.16 -21.01
CA SER A 298 1.91 16.78 -20.62
C SER A 298 0.69 15.93 -20.24
N GLU A 299 -0.36 16.56 -19.72
CA GLU A 299 -1.58 15.88 -19.26
C GLU A 299 -2.43 15.43 -20.46
N MET A 300 -2.50 16.25 -21.52
CA MET A 300 -3.11 15.89 -22.80
C MET A 300 -2.47 14.68 -23.48
N SER A 301 -1.15 14.49 -23.37
CA SER A 301 -0.44 13.33 -23.94
C SER A 301 -0.80 12.03 -23.21
N CYS A 302 -0.84 12.06 -21.88
CA CYS A 302 -1.21 10.91 -21.06
C CYS A 302 -2.70 10.55 -21.18
N GLU A 303 -3.60 11.54 -21.26
CA GLU A 303 -5.02 11.30 -21.50
C GLU A 303 -5.25 10.70 -22.89
N HIS A 304 -4.59 11.23 -23.93
CA HIS A 304 -4.68 10.67 -25.28
C HIS A 304 -4.12 9.23 -25.34
N ALA A 305 -2.99 8.96 -24.69
CA ALA A 305 -2.44 7.60 -24.60
C ALA A 305 -3.37 6.65 -23.83
N ARG A 306 -4.02 7.11 -22.75
CA ARG A 306 -4.99 6.33 -21.96
C ARG A 306 -6.26 6.05 -22.74
N GLU A 307 -6.71 6.99 -23.55
CA GLU A 307 -7.87 6.85 -24.42
C GLU A 307 -7.58 5.94 -25.61
N GLN A 308 -6.40 6.04 -26.23
CA GLN A 308 -5.94 5.10 -27.25
C GLN A 308 -5.85 3.67 -26.71
N LEU A 309 -5.30 3.48 -25.51
CA LEU A 309 -5.24 2.17 -24.84
C LEU A 309 -6.66 1.63 -24.56
N SER A 310 -7.55 2.47 -24.03
CA SER A 310 -8.95 2.09 -23.77
C SER A 310 -9.69 1.71 -25.05
N ASN A 311 -9.48 2.45 -26.14
CA ASN A 311 -10.11 2.16 -27.43
C ASN A 311 -9.57 0.87 -28.06
N SER A 312 -8.27 0.62 -27.93
CA SER A 312 -7.64 -0.64 -28.34
C SER A 312 -8.23 -1.83 -27.58
N ILE A 313 -8.33 -1.76 -26.24
CA ILE A 313 -8.93 -2.81 -25.41
C ILE A 313 -10.40 -3.04 -25.80
N ARG A 314 -11.18 -1.98 -25.99
CA ARG A 314 -12.59 -2.08 -26.43
C ARG A 314 -12.71 -2.72 -27.82
N GLN A 315 -11.76 -2.50 -28.72
CA GLN A 315 -11.77 -3.11 -30.04
C GLN A 315 -11.39 -4.60 -29.98
N GLN A 316 -10.41 -4.98 -29.17
CA GLN A 316 -10.04 -6.38 -28.96
C GLN A 316 -11.16 -7.16 -28.28
N TRP A 317 -11.84 -6.55 -27.30
CA TRP A 317 -13.00 -7.15 -26.65
C TRP A 317 -14.16 -7.42 -27.62
N ARG A 318 -14.43 -6.50 -28.55
CA ARG A 318 -15.45 -6.71 -29.60
C ARG A 318 -15.08 -7.88 -30.51
N LYS A 319 -13.83 -7.94 -30.98
CA LYS A 319 -13.35 -9.06 -31.81
C LYS A 319 -13.47 -10.40 -31.09
N LEU A 320 -13.11 -10.46 -29.82
CA LEU A 320 -13.25 -11.67 -29.00
C LEU A 320 -14.72 -12.07 -28.83
N LYS A 321 -15.59 -11.10 -28.53
CA LYS A 321 -17.03 -11.34 -28.38
C LYS A 321 -17.66 -11.88 -29.67
N ASP A 322 -17.31 -11.32 -30.82
CA ASP A 322 -17.79 -11.80 -32.12
C ASP A 322 -17.25 -13.20 -32.44
N HIS A 323 -15.98 -13.47 -32.11
CA HIS A 323 -15.40 -14.80 -32.26
C HIS A 323 -16.10 -15.84 -31.36
N MET A 324 -16.42 -15.47 -30.12
CA MET A 324 -17.11 -16.34 -29.17
C MET A 324 -18.56 -16.61 -29.60
N ALA A 325 -19.26 -15.60 -30.13
CA ALA A 325 -20.59 -15.79 -30.73
C ALA A 325 -20.54 -16.70 -31.97
N ASN A 326 -19.49 -16.61 -32.78
CA ASN A 326 -19.29 -17.51 -33.93
C ASN A 326 -18.96 -18.94 -33.50
N LEU A 327 -18.20 -19.13 -32.43
CA LEU A 327 -17.94 -20.46 -31.85
C LEU A 327 -19.23 -21.07 -31.28
N ASP A 328 -20.05 -20.28 -30.61
CA ASP A 328 -21.33 -20.73 -30.05
C ASP A 328 -22.33 -21.11 -31.15
N ASN A 329 -22.38 -20.34 -32.24
CA ASN A 329 -23.15 -20.65 -33.44
C ASN A 329 -22.64 -21.94 -34.14
N LYS A 330 -21.33 -22.17 -34.17
CA LYS A 330 -20.73 -23.41 -34.73
C LYS A 330 -20.98 -24.62 -33.83
N ALA A 331 -20.90 -24.47 -32.52
CA ALA A 331 -21.23 -25.51 -31.54
C ALA A 331 -22.73 -25.89 -31.60
N SER A 332 -23.59 -24.89 -31.80
CA SER A 332 -25.03 -25.10 -32.00
C SER A 332 -25.34 -25.82 -33.32
N LEU A 333 -24.53 -25.62 -34.38
CA LEU A 333 -24.69 -26.32 -35.65
C LEU A 333 -24.27 -27.81 -35.58
N VAL A 334 -23.32 -28.14 -34.70
CA VAL A 334 -22.89 -29.53 -34.42
C VAL A 334 -23.96 -30.30 -33.63
N HIS A 335 -24.74 -29.62 -32.79
CA HIS A 335 -25.81 -30.26 -32.01
C HIS A 335 -27.08 -30.62 -32.80
N LEU A 336 -27.30 -30.04 -33.99
CA LEU A 336 -28.51 -30.29 -34.80
C LEU A 336 -28.30 -31.31 -35.94
N GLY A 337 -27.07 -31.77 -36.17
CA GLY A 337 -26.71 -32.67 -37.27
C GLY A 337 -26.53 -34.15 -36.92
N GLN A 338 -26.46 -34.52 -35.64
CA GLN A 338 -26.07 -35.86 -35.22
C GLN A 338 -27.27 -36.67 -34.71
N GLY A 339 -28.23 -36.88 -35.62
CA GLY A 339 -29.27 -37.88 -35.47
C GLY A 339 -28.88 -39.15 -36.22
N ILE A 340 -28.79 -40.25 -35.47
CA ILE A 340 -28.79 -41.64 -35.94
C ILE A 340 -27.48 -42.13 -36.58
N ASN A 341 -26.61 -42.71 -35.76
CA ASN A 341 -26.18 -44.11 -35.90
C ASN A 341 -25.29 -44.47 -34.71
N GLU A 342 -25.82 -45.35 -33.84
CA GLU A 342 -25.03 -46.09 -32.87
C GLU A 342 -23.92 -46.84 -33.63
N GLU A 343 -22.72 -46.26 -33.57
CA GLU A 343 -21.50 -46.85 -34.07
C GLU A 343 -21.20 -48.06 -33.18
N MET A 344 -21.57 -49.24 -33.68
CA MET A 344 -21.31 -50.52 -33.03
C MET A 344 -19.81 -50.81 -33.16
N ILE A 345 -19.03 -50.23 -32.24
CA ILE A 345 -17.61 -50.52 -32.04
C ILE A 345 -17.46 -52.03 -31.82
N SER A 346 -16.61 -52.67 -32.61
CA SER A 346 -16.32 -54.10 -32.48
C SER A 346 -15.89 -54.44 -31.05
N LYS A 347 -16.44 -55.52 -30.49
CA LYS A 347 -16.23 -55.93 -29.10
C LYS A 347 -14.75 -56.12 -28.76
N GLU A 348 -13.94 -56.57 -29.71
CA GLU A 348 -12.48 -56.64 -29.61
C GLU A 348 -11.83 -55.25 -29.41
N VAL A 349 -12.22 -54.24 -30.19
CA VAL A 349 -11.64 -52.88 -30.08
C VAL A 349 -11.99 -52.26 -28.74
N HIS A 350 -13.24 -52.42 -28.28
CA HIS A 350 -13.65 -51.90 -26.97
C HIS A 350 -12.94 -52.62 -25.81
N GLN A 351 -12.62 -53.91 -25.97
CA GLN A 351 -11.83 -54.66 -25.01
C GLN A 351 -10.37 -54.18 -24.99
N GLU A 352 -9.76 -53.95 -26.15
CA GLU A 352 -8.39 -53.41 -26.26
C GLU A 352 -8.29 -52.00 -25.67
N GLU A 353 -9.28 -51.13 -25.93
CA GLU A 353 -9.36 -49.80 -25.33
C GLU A 353 -9.54 -49.86 -23.81
N MET A 354 -10.35 -50.79 -23.30
CA MET A 354 -10.50 -51.01 -21.86
C MET A 354 -9.18 -51.46 -21.22
N GLU A 355 -8.45 -52.38 -21.85
CA GLU A 355 -7.16 -52.83 -21.31
C GLU A 355 -6.11 -51.69 -21.38
N ARG A 356 -6.11 -50.87 -22.43
CA ARG A 356 -5.27 -49.68 -22.54
C ARG A 356 -5.57 -48.66 -21.45
N LEU A 357 -6.84 -48.33 -21.23
CA LEU A 357 -7.26 -47.38 -20.19
C LEU A 357 -6.98 -47.92 -18.78
N LYS A 358 -7.11 -49.23 -18.55
CA LYS A 358 -6.69 -49.84 -17.27
C LYS A 358 -5.19 -49.68 -17.05
N LEU A 359 -4.37 -49.86 -18.09
CA LEU A 359 -2.93 -49.66 -18.02
C LEU A 359 -2.57 -48.20 -17.72
N GLU A 360 -3.22 -47.24 -18.38
CA GLU A 360 -3.03 -45.80 -18.15
C GLU A 360 -3.47 -45.39 -16.74
N ILE A 361 -4.60 -45.93 -16.25
CA ILE A 361 -5.06 -45.72 -14.87
C ILE A 361 -4.06 -46.31 -13.88
N GLN A 362 -3.49 -47.49 -14.16
CA GLN A 362 -2.48 -48.09 -13.30
C GLN A 362 -1.21 -47.23 -13.27
N GLN A 363 -0.74 -46.77 -14.43
CA GLN A 363 0.41 -45.85 -14.51
C GLN A 363 0.15 -44.53 -13.76
N CYS A 364 -1.05 -43.96 -13.89
CA CYS A 364 -1.43 -42.77 -13.13
C CYS A 364 -1.45 -43.03 -11.62
N LYS A 365 -1.94 -44.19 -11.18
CA LYS A 365 -1.91 -44.59 -9.76
C LYS A 365 -0.50 -44.76 -9.24
N ASP A 366 0.39 -45.38 -10.01
CA ASP A 366 1.79 -45.56 -9.63
C ASP A 366 2.52 -44.21 -9.59
N PHE A 367 2.18 -43.29 -10.51
CA PHE A 367 2.68 -41.92 -10.49
C PHE A 367 2.18 -41.12 -9.28
N ILE A 368 0.88 -41.21 -8.96
CA ILE A 368 0.33 -40.58 -7.76
C ILE A 368 0.96 -41.17 -6.50
N HIS A 369 1.18 -42.49 -6.44
CA HIS A 369 1.83 -43.15 -5.31
C HIS A 369 3.29 -42.70 -5.15
N THR A 370 4.04 -42.59 -6.25
CA THR A 370 5.42 -42.08 -6.21
C THR A 370 5.48 -40.60 -5.86
N GLN A 371 4.55 -39.77 -6.35
CA GLN A 371 4.43 -38.37 -5.93
C GLN A 371 4.08 -38.26 -4.44
N GLN A 372 3.15 -39.08 -3.95
CA GLN A 372 2.80 -39.13 -2.53
C GLN A 372 3.98 -39.60 -1.68
N GLN A 373 4.75 -40.59 -2.13
CA GLN A 373 5.94 -41.06 -1.45
C GLN A 373 7.03 -39.98 -1.40
N LEU A 374 7.28 -39.26 -2.50
CA LEU A 374 8.21 -38.14 -2.53
C LEU A 374 7.76 -37.00 -1.62
N LEU A 375 6.46 -36.67 -1.62
CA LEU A 375 5.90 -35.66 -0.73
C LEU A 375 6.03 -36.10 0.75
N GLN A 376 5.73 -37.37 1.04
CA GLN A 376 5.91 -37.94 2.37
C GLN A 376 7.38 -37.88 2.78
N GLN A 377 8.30 -38.17 1.86
CA GLN A 377 9.74 -38.11 2.09
C GLN A 377 10.25 -36.69 2.32
N GLN A 378 9.67 -35.67 1.66
CA GLN A 378 9.93 -34.24 1.90
C GLN A 378 9.36 -33.75 3.23
N LEU A 379 8.26 -34.34 3.69
CA LEU A 379 7.63 -34.03 4.97
C LEU A 379 8.24 -34.82 6.14
N SER A 380 8.85 -35.97 5.86
CA SER A 380 9.47 -36.87 6.85
C SER A 380 10.99 -36.77 6.90
N THR A 381 11.62 -36.06 5.95
CA THR A 381 13.00 -35.63 6.16
C THR A 381 12.94 -34.56 7.26
N PRO A 382 13.67 -34.72 8.37
CA PRO A 382 13.90 -33.60 9.27
C PRO A 382 14.41 -32.49 8.37
N TRP A 383 13.68 -31.37 8.28
CA TRP A 383 14.17 -30.19 7.60
C TRP A 383 15.56 -29.95 8.15
N ASP A 384 16.59 -30.17 7.32
CA ASP A 384 17.95 -30.12 7.80
C ASP A 384 18.14 -28.71 8.35
N GLU A 385 18.39 -28.64 9.65
CA GLU A 385 18.46 -27.40 10.42
C GLU A 385 19.48 -26.45 9.77
N GLU A 386 20.45 -27.01 9.05
CA GLU A 386 21.45 -26.36 8.21
C GLU A 386 20.88 -25.64 6.99
N THR A 387 19.87 -26.18 6.29
CA THR A 387 19.28 -25.51 5.10
C THR A 387 18.33 -24.37 5.53
N ALA A 388 17.58 -24.58 6.61
CA ALA A 388 16.78 -23.53 7.23
C ALA A 388 17.67 -22.44 7.86
N ALA A 389 18.81 -22.83 8.46
CA ALA A 389 19.82 -21.90 8.94
C ALA A 389 20.43 -21.10 7.80
N VAL A 390 20.78 -21.70 6.65
CA VAL A 390 21.37 -20.98 5.51
C VAL A 390 20.40 -19.95 4.91
N LEU A 391 19.11 -20.28 4.73
CA LEU A 391 18.13 -19.30 4.24
C LEU A 391 17.85 -18.19 5.25
N THR A 392 17.83 -18.53 6.54
CA THR A 392 17.72 -17.55 7.63
C THR A 392 18.98 -16.68 7.71
N ASP A 393 20.17 -17.26 7.56
CA ASP A 393 21.45 -16.54 7.54
C ASP A 393 21.57 -15.64 6.32
N CYS A 394 21.07 -16.04 5.15
CA CYS A 394 21.05 -15.19 3.96
C CYS A 394 20.16 -13.95 4.16
N TYR A 395 18.97 -14.13 4.75
CA TYR A 395 18.08 -13.00 5.06
C TYR A 395 18.66 -12.12 6.17
N MET A 396 19.26 -12.72 7.19
CA MET A 396 19.93 -12.00 8.27
C MET A 396 21.22 -11.29 7.80
N LEU A 397 21.90 -11.80 6.76
CA LEU A 397 23.07 -11.16 6.14
C LEU A 397 22.68 -9.91 5.37
N GLU A 398 21.62 -9.97 4.56
CA GLU A 398 21.12 -8.81 3.83
C GLU A 398 20.66 -7.71 4.80
N GLU A 399 19.93 -8.09 5.84
CA GLU A 399 19.51 -7.19 6.93
C GLU A 399 20.71 -6.60 7.68
N LYS A 400 21.73 -7.42 7.96
CA LYS A 400 22.97 -6.99 8.63
C LYS A 400 23.82 -6.06 7.77
N GLU A 401 23.90 -6.30 6.47
CA GLU A 401 24.62 -5.41 5.54
C GLU A 401 23.89 -4.06 5.44
N ARG A 402 22.54 -4.07 5.34
CA ARG A 402 21.73 -2.84 5.34
C ARG A 402 21.90 -2.05 6.64
N LEU A 403 21.82 -2.71 7.79
CA LEU A 403 22.04 -2.07 9.10
C LEU A 403 23.47 -1.50 9.23
N LYS A 404 24.46 -2.15 8.63
CA LYS A 404 25.85 -1.67 8.61
C LYS A 404 26.00 -0.43 7.73
N GLU A 405 25.27 -0.35 6.62
CA GLU A 405 25.19 0.86 5.79
C GLU A 405 24.51 2.01 6.55
N GLU A 406 23.35 1.76 7.15
CA GLU A 406 22.64 2.73 8.00
C GLU A 406 23.55 3.20 9.15
N TRP A 407 24.26 2.28 9.82
CA TRP A 407 25.19 2.62 10.88
C TRP A 407 26.36 3.50 10.41
N LYS A 408 26.90 3.26 9.21
CA LYS A 408 27.90 4.15 8.60
C LYS A 408 27.33 5.54 8.37
N THR A 409 26.10 5.64 7.84
CA THR A 409 25.47 6.95 7.62
C THR A 409 25.24 7.70 8.94
N PHE A 410 24.85 6.99 10.01
CA PHE A 410 24.70 7.58 11.34
C PHE A 410 26.04 8.04 11.93
N GLU A 411 27.11 7.26 11.78
CA GLU A 411 28.43 7.64 12.27
C GLU A 411 28.99 8.86 11.50
N GLU A 412 28.70 8.95 10.20
CA GLU A 412 29.05 10.11 9.39
C GLU A 412 28.26 11.37 9.78
N GLN A 413 26.95 11.24 10.02
CA GLN A 413 26.15 12.32 10.59
C GLN A 413 26.66 12.76 11.96
N LYS A 414 27.01 11.81 12.84
CA LYS A 414 27.57 12.10 14.16
C LYS A 414 28.89 12.88 14.04
N LYS A 415 29.78 12.48 13.13
CA LYS A 415 31.02 13.24 12.85
C LYS A 415 30.74 14.63 12.33
N ASN A 416 29.75 14.81 11.46
CA ASN A 416 29.36 16.12 10.97
C ASN A 416 28.84 17.01 12.11
N PHE A 417 27.95 16.51 12.96
CA PHE A 417 27.49 17.25 14.13
C PHE A 417 28.62 17.59 15.10
N GLU A 418 29.59 16.68 15.28
CA GLU A 418 30.77 16.92 16.11
C GLU A 418 31.64 18.05 15.52
N MET A 419 31.83 18.07 14.19
CA MET A 419 32.54 19.15 13.50
C MET A 419 31.80 20.47 13.60
N GLU A 420 30.49 20.50 13.30
CA GLU A 420 29.66 21.69 13.43
C GLU A 420 29.72 22.24 14.86
N ARG A 421 29.61 21.37 15.87
CA ARG A 421 29.72 21.75 17.28
C ARG A 421 31.07 22.41 17.58
N ARG A 422 32.18 21.88 17.04
CA ARG A 422 33.51 22.50 17.19
C ARG A 422 33.55 23.85 16.50
N THR A 423 33.05 23.96 15.27
CA THR A 423 33.00 25.21 14.51
C THR A 423 32.18 26.28 15.23
N PHE A 424 31.01 25.93 15.77
CA PHE A 424 30.19 26.85 16.56
C PHE A 424 30.89 27.27 17.86
N THR A 425 31.57 26.33 18.54
CA THR A 425 32.32 26.65 19.76
C THR A 425 33.48 27.59 19.46
N GLU A 426 34.22 27.35 18.39
CA GLU A 426 35.34 28.19 17.96
C GLU A 426 34.86 29.58 17.50
N ALA A 427 33.74 29.65 16.76
CA ALA A 427 33.10 30.91 16.40
C ALA A 427 32.65 31.70 17.64
N ALA A 428 32.08 31.05 18.64
CA ALA A 428 31.68 31.68 19.90
C ALA A 428 32.89 32.21 20.69
N ILE A 429 33.99 31.45 20.76
CA ILE A 429 35.25 31.89 21.39
C ILE A 429 35.81 33.11 20.65
N ARG A 430 35.83 33.07 19.31
CA ARG A 430 36.31 34.17 18.48
C ARG A 430 35.49 35.44 18.67
N LEU A 431 34.17 35.32 18.68
CA LEU A 431 33.27 36.44 19.00
C LEU A 431 33.55 36.98 20.42
N GLY A 432 33.80 36.10 21.39
CA GLY A 432 34.22 36.50 22.73
C GLY A 432 35.51 37.33 22.73
N HIS A 433 36.53 36.91 22.00
CA HIS A 433 37.78 37.68 21.86
C HIS A 433 37.57 39.02 21.14
N GLU A 434 36.75 39.06 20.08
CA GLU A 434 36.42 40.30 19.37
C GLU A 434 35.69 41.30 20.30
N VAL A 435 34.74 40.82 21.11
CA VAL A 435 34.05 41.65 22.11
C VAL A 435 35.01 42.15 23.19
N ILE A 436 35.89 41.28 23.73
CA ILE A 436 36.90 41.69 24.72
C ILE A 436 37.86 42.73 24.13
N ASN A 437 38.32 42.53 22.90
CA ASN A 437 39.20 43.47 22.21
C ASN A 437 38.50 44.82 21.98
N LEU A 438 37.22 44.84 21.62
CA LEU A 438 36.43 46.07 21.52
C LEU A 438 36.34 46.79 22.87
N ILE A 439 36.04 46.07 23.95
CA ILE A 439 36.00 46.62 25.31
C ILE A 439 37.37 47.19 25.73
N ILE A 440 38.47 46.49 25.41
CA ILE A 440 39.82 46.97 25.72
C ILE A 440 40.13 48.23 24.90
N THR A 441 39.78 48.25 23.62
CA THR A 441 40.03 49.40 22.72
C THR A 441 39.22 50.62 23.12
N GLU A 442 37.95 50.44 23.51
CA GLU A 442 37.11 51.50 24.08
C GLU A 442 37.68 52.03 25.40
N ASN A 443 38.12 51.13 26.30
CA ASN A 443 38.76 51.55 27.55
C ASN A 443 40.10 52.28 27.31
N PHE A 444 40.89 51.87 26.32
CA PHE A 444 42.14 52.56 25.96
C PHE A 444 41.87 53.94 25.36
N ASN A 445 40.84 54.07 24.51
CA ASN A 445 40.40 55.36 23.97
C ASN A 445 39.87 56.29 25.08
N CYS A 446 39.09 55.76 26.03
CA CYS A 446 38.63 56.51 27.21
C CYS A 446 39.80 56.99 28.09
N ASN A 447 40.80 56.12 28.32
CA ASN A 447 42.01 56.50 29.07
C ASN A 447 42.90 57.51 28.31
N SER A 448 42.96 57.42 26.98
CA SER A 448 43.68 58.40 26.16
C SER A 448 42.96 59.76 26.14
N HIS A 449 41.62 59.77 26.14
CA HIS A 449 40.84 61.00 26.32
C HIS A 449 40.98 61.60 27.73
N MET A 450 41.03 60.77 28.77
CA MET A 450 41.29 61.24 30.14
C MET A 450 42.70 61.81 30.33
N THR A 451 43.71 61.22 29.68
CA THR A 451 45.09 61.75 29.72
C THR A 451 45.26 63.02 28.87
N HIS A 452 44.51 63.18 27.77
CA HIS A 452 44.44 64.45 27.04
C HIS A 452 43.68 65.56 27.80
N CYS A 453 42.64 65.21 28.59
CA CYS A 453 41.98 66.16 29.48
C CYS A 453 42.85 66.53 30.69
N SER A 454 43.64 65.60 31.24
CA SER A 454 44.48 65.89 32.41
C SER A 454 45.71 66.75 32.09
N HIS A 455 46.17 66.82 30.82
CA HIS A 455 47.23 67.73 30.40
C HIS A 455 46.76 69.18 30.14
N ASN A 456 45.45 69.46 30.17
CA ASN A 456 44.89 70.80 29.95
C ASN A 456 44.27 71.45 31.20
N CYS A 457 44.43 70.87 32.39
CA CYS A 457 44.00 71.50 33.65
C CYS A 457 45.18 71.79 34.57
N ILE A 458 45.59 73.07 34.59
CA ILE A 458 46.50 73.70 35.55
C ILE A 458 45.80 73.84 36.93
N PRO A 459 46.54 73.77 38.06
CA PRO A 459 46.00 73.47 39.38
C PRO A 459 45.65 74.71 40.18
N TYR A 460 44.52 74.68 40.90
CA TYR A 460 44.28 75.55 42.04
C TYR A 460 43.64 74.75 43.18
N LEU A 461 44.11 75.08 44.40
CA LEU A 461 43.63 74.67 45.73
C LEU A 461 44.23 73.40 46.31
N CYS A 462 45.50 73.57 46.69
CA CYS A 462 46.08 73.00 47.90
C CYS A 462 45.46 73.71 49.14
N HIS A 463 44.86 72.95 50.06
CA HIS A 463 44.77 73.17 51.52
C HIS A 463 43.66 72.28 52.09
N GLN A 464 44.00 71.18 52.76
CA GLN A 464 44.03 71.11 54.22
C GLN A 464 44.39 69.67 54.65
N TRP A 465 45.48 69.54 55.37
CA TRP A 465 45.90 68.34 56.10
C TRP A 465 45.24 68.29 57.49
N ASP A 466 45.28 67.09 58.07
CA ASP A 466 45.22 66.72 59.51
C ASP A 466 43.84 66.58 60.19
N VAL A 467 43.37 65.33 60.36
CA VAL A 467 43.53 64.44 61.55
C VAL A 467 42.97 63.05 61.23
#